data_AF-A0A4S9LP39-F1
#
_entry.id   AF-A0A4S9LP39-F1
#
_cell.length_a   1.000
_cell.length_b   1.000
_cell.length_c   1.000
_cell.angle_alpha   90.00
_cell.angle_beta   90.00
_cell.angle_gamma   90.00
#
_symmetry.space_group_name_H-M   'P 1'
#
loop_
_entity.id
_entity.type
_entity.pdbx_description
1 polymer ?
#
loop_
_entity_poly.entity_id
_entity_poly.type
_entity_poly.pdbx_seq_one_letter_code
_entity_poly.pdbx_strand_id
1 'polypeptide(L)'
;MKIGYQLKQVRERLAKGLVDKGILRTEKRNFLLFDMATHPVADGGAKDEIRRRVRNVLTNRTVVLPPTQYLPEEMEFRYLRTIAMVCGAYAANVLENALTTLGHEARERAFAQVDELLAEYSQYPFARRTGGPGSIGANLGQVIMDEVNTAKDKELQLEVCEEFVER
;
A
#
# COMPACT_ATOMS: atom_id res chain seq x y z
N MET A 1 -27.94 -7.89 17.10
CA MET A 1 -26.96 -7.01 17.79
C MET A 1 -25.53 -7.51 17.50
N LYS A 2 -24.65 -6.69 16.93
CA LYS A 2 -23.28 -7.06 16.49
C LYS A 2 -22.17 -6.67 17.49
N ILE A 3 -22.43 -6.82 18.80
CA ILE A 3 -21.50 -6.38 19.88
C ILE A 3 -20.15 -7.14 19.85
N GLY A 4 -20.11 -8.34 19.27
CA GLY A 4 -18.90 -9.18 19.23
C GLY A 4 -17.99 -9.04 17.99
N TYR A 5 -18.34 -8.21 17.00
CA TYR A 5 -17.58 -8.15 15.73
C TYR A 5 -16.42 -7.17 15.72
N GLN A 6 -16.25 -6.36 16.78
CA GLN A 6 -15.08 -5.48 16.89
C GLN A 6 -13.83 -6.32 17.17
N LEU A 7 -12.85 -6.22 16.28
CA LEU A 7 -11.54 -6.85 16.46
C LEU A 7 -10.81 -6.18 17.63
N LYS A 8 -10.43 -6.98 18.63
CA LYS A 8 -9.66 -6.53 19.79
C LYS A 8 -8.16 -6.78 19.57
N GLN A 9 -7.32 -5.94 20.18
CA GLN A 9 -5.85 -6.09 20.20
C GLN A 9 -5.21 -6.19 18.80
N VAL A 10 -5.72 -5.43 17.83
CA VAL A 10 -5.25 -5.49 16.44
C VAL A 10 -3.77 -5.12 16.35
N ARG A 11 -3.36 -4.06 17.06
CA ARG A 11 -1.97 -3.57 17.04
C ARG A 11 -0.97 -4.62 17.54
N GLU A 12 -1.28 -5.26 18.65
CA GLU A 12 -0.43 -6.27 19.29
C GLU A 12 -0.33 -7.53 18.42
N ARG A 13 -1.46 -7.94 17.82
CA ARG A 13 -1.49 -9.09 16.90
C ARG A 13 -0.71 -8.81 15.62
N LEU A 14 -0.81 -7.61 15.07
CA LEU A 14 0.00 -7.18 13.92
C LEU A 14 1.49 -7.14 14.26
N ALA A 15 1.86 -6.60 15.43
CA ALA A 15 3.24 -6.57 15.88
C ALA A 15 3.82 -7.99 16.02
N LYS A 16 3.06 -8.92 16.65
CA LYS A 16 3.45 -10.33 16.75
C LYS A 16 3.64 -10.97 15.37
N GLY A 17 2.71 -10.73 14.43
CA GLY A 17 2.84 -11.24 13.06
C GLY A 17 4.06 -10.70 12.31
N LEU A 18 4.49 -9.46 12.60
CA LEU A 18 5.72 -8.89 12.03
C LEU A 18 6.99 -9.45 12.68
N VAL A 19 6.94 -9.83 13.95
CA VAL A 19 8.02 -10.56 14.63
C VAL A 19 8.17 -11.96 14.05
N ASP A 20 7.06 -12.69 13.89
CA ASP A 20 7.07 -14.05 13.34
C ASP A 20 7.59 -14.08 11.89
N LYS A 21 7.40 -12.99 11.14
CA LYS A 21 7.93 -12.78 9.79
C LYS A 21 9.39 -12.27 9.75
N GLY A 22 10.00 -12.03 10.90
CA GLY A 22 11.39 -11.56 11.01
C GLY A 22 11.61 -10.07 10.68
N ILE A 23 10.55 -9.28 10.53
CA ILE A 23 10.65 -7.83 10.24
C ILE A 23 10.96 -7.04 11.53
N LEU A 24 10.38 -7.46 12.65
CA LEU A 24 10.63 -6.90 13.98
C LEU A 24 11.39 -7.90 14.85
N ARG A 25 12.21 -7.40 15.77
CA ARG A 25 12.76 -8.23 16.86
C ARG A 25 11.95 -8.01 18.12
N THR A 26 12.00 -8.95 19.04
CA THR A 26 11.45 -8.75 20.39
C THR A 26 12.59 -8.51 21.35
N GLU A 27 12.60 -7.35 21.99
CA GLU A 27 13.57 -6.97 23.01
C GLU A 27 12.86 -6.62 24.31
N LYS A 28 13.36 -7.13 25.43
CA LYS A 28 12.88 -6.76 26.75
C LYS A 28 13.65 -5.52 27.21
N ARG A 29 12.96 -4.38 27.34
CA ARG A 29 13.53 -3.17 27.93
C ARG A 29 13.10 -3.06 29.38
N ASN A 30 14.10 -2.93 30.25
CA ASN A 30 13.88 -2.75 31.67
C ASN A 30 13.75 -1.26 31.96
N PHE A 31 12.59 -0.84 32.46
CA PHE A 31 12.38 0.48 33.00
C PHE A 31 12.52 0.42 34.53
N LEU A 32 12.66 1.57 35.19
CA LEU A 32 12.89 1.66 36.63
C LEU A 32 11.84 0.89 37.47
N LEU A 33 10.60 0.81 36.98
CA LEU A 33 9.46 0.23 37.71
C LEU A 33 8.85 -1.03 37.08
N PHE A 34 9.21 -1.35 35.83
CA PHE A 34 8.63 -2.48 35.10
C PHE A 34 9.48 -2.83 33.87
N ASP A 35 9.27 -4.03 33.35
CA ASP A 35 9.85 -4.44 32.09
C ASP A 35 8.79 -4.38 30.98
N MET A 36 9.18 -3.91 29.79
CA MET A 36 8.30 -3.83 28.63
C MET A 36 8.92 -4.53 27.43
N ALA A 37 8.12 -5.36 26.76
CA ALA A 37 8.50 -5.89 25.46
C ALA A 37 8.44 -4.77 24.42
N THR A 38 9.55 -4.53 23.74
CA THR A 38 9.69 -3.57 22.66
C THR A 38 10.04 -4.29 21.36
N HIS A 39 9.60 -3.70 20.25
CA HIS A 39 9.71 -4.33 18.95
C HIS A 39 10.48 -3.46 17.95
N PRO A 40 11.82 -3.33 18.07
CA PRO A 40 12.60 -2.58 17.10
C PRO A 40 12.62 -3.28 15.74
N VAL A 41 12.84 -2.50 14.68
CA VAL A 41 12.92 -3.02 13.32
C VAL A 41 14.19 -3.84 13.15
N ALA A 42 14.03 -5.11 12.77
CA ALA A 42 15.12 -6.04 12.49
C ALA A 42 15.67 -5.84 11.08
N ASP A 43 14.76 -5.77 10.11
CA ASP A 43 15.05 -5.62 8.69
C ASP A 43 14.54 -4.27 8.19
N GLY A 44 15.45 -3.31 8.04
CA GLY A 44 15.16 -2.01 7.43
C GLY A 44 14.88 -2.11 5.93
N GLY A 45 15.39 -3.15 5.25
CA GLY A 45 15.25 -3.34 3.81
C GLY A 45 13.80 -3.49 3.38
N ALA A 46 12.99 -4.22 4.16
CA ALA A 46 11.55 -4.35 3.93
C ALA A 46 10.84 -2.98 3.92
N LYS A 47 11.19 -2.10 4.86
CA LYS A 47 10.60 -0.77 4.99
C LYS A 47 11.06 0.14 3.84
N ASP A 48 12.32 0.08 3.47
CA ASP A 48 12.88 0.90 2.40
C ASP A 48 12.37 0.48 1.03
N GLU A 49 12.10 -0.81 0.83
CA GLU A 49 11.45 -1.32 -0.37
C GLU A 49 10.02 -0.76 -0.54
N ILE A 50 9.20 -0.82 0.52
CA ILE A 50 7.84 -0.26 0.50
C ILE A 50 7.90 1.25 0.20
N ARG A 51 8.82 1.98 0.83
CA ARG A 51 9.03 3.41 0.56
C ARG A 51 9.42 3.69 -0.89
N ARG A 52 10.34 2.90 -1.45
CA ARG A 52 10.74 3.02 -2.86
C ARG A 52 9.57 2.73 -3.78
N ARG A 53 8.76 1.72 -3.49
CA ARG A 53 7.56 1.36 -4.26
C ARG A 53 6.52 2.49 -4.27
N VAL A 54 6.20 3.07 -3.11
CA VAL A 54 5.30 4.22 -3.01
C VAL A 54 5.81 5.40 -3.85
N ARG A 55 7.10 5.73 -3.75
CA ARG A 55 7.70 6.82 -4.56
C ARG A 55 7.67 6.53 -6.05
N ASN A 56 7.97 5.30 -6.45
CA ASN A 56 7.95 4.92 -7.85
C ASN A 56 6.55 5.07 -8.46
N VAL A 57 5.50 4.70 -7.70
CA VAL A 57 4.10 4.81 -8.15
C VAL A 57 3.65 6.27 -8.24
N LEU A 58 4.10 7.12 -7.31
CA LEU A 58 3.61 8.51 -7.18
C LEU A 58 4.48 9.57 -7.87
N THR A 59 5.67 9.23 -8.35
CA THR A 59 6.59 10.20 -8.96
C THR A 59 6.98 9.82 -10.38
N ASN A 60 7.06 8.53 -10.72
CA ASN A 60 7.52 8.12 -12.05
C ASN A 60 6.38 8.12 -13.07
N ARG A 61 6.69 8.59 -14.28
CA ARG A 61 5.77 8.51 -15.42
C ARG A 61 5.43 7.07 -15.80
N THR A 62 6.40 6.16 -15.71
CA THR A 62 6.21 4.73 -15.97
C THR A 62 6.48 3.96 -14.69
N VAL A 63 5.46 3.25 -14.21
CA VAL A 63 5.57 2.44 -13.00
C VAL A 63 5.99 1.03 -13.36
N VAL A 64 7.18 0.66 -12.92
CA VAL A 64 7.70 -0.71 -12.99
C VAL A 64 7.88 -1.21 -11.57
N LEU A 65 7.27 -2.34 -11.24
CA LEU A 65 7.39 -3.00 -9.95
C LEU A 65 8.44 -4.12 -10.07
N PRO A 66 9.68 -3.89 -9.57
CA PRO A 66 10.69 -4.95 -9.58
C PRO A 66 10.28 -6.09 -8.62
N PRO A 67 10.61 -7.35 -8.93
CA PRO A 67 10.35 -8.46 -8.04
C PRO A 67 11.19 -8.32 -6.77
N THR A 68 10.55 -8.56 -5.64
CA THR A 68 11.22 -8.58 -4.33
C THR A 68 10.79 -9.81 -3.54
N GLN A 69 11.51 -10.13 -2.47
CA GLN A 69 11.14 -11.26 -1.60
C GLN A 69 9.72 -11.11 -1.01
N TYR A 70 9.24 -9.88 -0.84
CA TYR A 70 7.90 -9.58 -0.30
C TYR A 70 6.84 -9.40 -1.39
N LEU A 71 7.27 -9.15 -2.64
CA LEU A 71 6.40 -9.05 -3.81
C LEU A 71 7.02 -9.82 -4.99
N PRO A 72 6.87 -11.15 -5.04
CA PRO A 72 7.35 -11.96 -6.14
C PRO A 72 6.68 -11.60 -7.47
N GLU A 73 7.34 -11.92 -8.58
CA GLU A 73 6.81 -11.70 -9.93
C GLU A 73 5.55 -12.51 -10.23
N GLU A 74 5.44 -13.71 -9.65
CA GLU A 74 4.31 -14.63 -9.82
C GLU A 74 3.08 -14.26 -8.99
N MET A 75 3.17 -13.23 -8.13
CA MET A 75 2.02 -12.81 -7.33
C MET A 75 0.95 -12.19 -8.22
N GLU A 76 -0.30 -12.62 -8.09
CA GLU A 76 -1.43 -12.01 -8.80
C GLU A 76 -1.67 -10.56 -8.33
N PHE A 77 -2.21 -9.71 -9.20
CA PHE A 77 -2.67 -8.35 -8.88
C PHE A 77 -1.62 -7.49 -8.16
N ARG A 78 -0.38 -7.46 -8.66
CA ARG A 78 0.72 -6.75 -7.99
C ARG A 78 0.51 -5.25 -8.01
N TYR A 79 0.00 -4.74 -9.13
CA TYR A 79 -0.26 -3.31 -9.31
C TYR A 79 -1.48 -2.89 -8.51
N LEU A 80 -2.57 -3.67 -8.55
CA LEU A 80 -3.77 -3.40 -7.75
C LEU A 80 -3.48 -3.41 -6.25
N ARG A 81 -2.73 -4.39 -5.74
CA ARG A 81 -2.30 -4.45 -4.32
C ARG A 81 -1.48 -3.23 -3.92
N THR A 82 -0.64 -2.75 -4.82
CA THR A 82 0.18 -1.56 -4.58
C THR A 82 -0.68 -0.30 -4.51
N ILE A 83 -1.69 -0.17 -5.37
CA ILE A 83 -2.64 0.95 -5.32
C ILE A 83 -3.48 0.89 -4.06
N ALA A 84 -4.04 -0.27 -3.71
CA ALA A 84 -4.81 -0.43 -2.47
C ALA A 84 -3.98 -0.08 -1.22
N MET A 85 -2.69 -0.43 -1.19
CA MET A 85 -1.77 -0.03 -0.13
C MET A 85 -1.60 1.50 -0.07
N VAL A 86 -1.46 2.17 -1.22
CA VAL A 86 -1.30 3.64 -1.28
C VAL A 86 -2.59 4.35 -0.85
N CYS A 87 -3.75 3.93 -1.35
CA CYS A 87 -5.05 4.48 -0.96
C CYS A 87 -5.32 4.25 0.54
N GLY A 88 -5.06 3.04 1.06
CA GLY A 88 -5.19 2.75 2.49
C GLY A 88 -4.21 3.56 3.36
N ALA A 89 -2.97 3.79 2.89
CA ALA A 89 -1.99 4.62 3.60
C ALA A 89 -2.38 6.11 3.61
N TYR A 90 -3.09 6.56 2.57
CA TYR A 90 -3.65 7.90 2.48
C TYR A 90 -4.80 8.06 3.49
N ALA A 91 -5.78 7.16 3.48
CA ALA A 91 -6.89 7.17 4.44
C ALA A 91 -6.41 7.04 5.91
N ALA A 92 -5.33 6.28 6.15
CA ALA A 92 -4.71 6.14 7.46
C ALA A 92 -3.82 7.33 7.87
N ASN A 93 -3.68 8.37 7.04
CA ASN A 93 -2.82 9.54 7.27
C ASN A 93 -1.34 9.19 7.56
N VAL A 94 -0.84 8.09 6.98
CA VAL A 94 0.56 7.65 7.17
C VAL A 94 1.41 7.79 5.91
N LEU A 95 0.81 8.11 4.76
CA LEU A 95 1.50 8.24 3.48
C LEU A 95 2.62 9.29 3.50
N GLU A 96 2.38 10.42 4.18
CA GLU A 96 3.35 11.53 4.27
C GLU A 96 4.72 11.07 4.82
N ASN A 97 4.73 10.10 5.73
CA ASN A 97 5.95 9.54 6.33
C ASN A 97 6.90 8.89 5.32
N ALA A 98 6.40 8.48 4.15
CA ALA A 98 7.21 7.90 3.08
C ALA A 98 7.75 8.98 2.10
N LEU A 99 7.08 10.12 2.03
CA LEU A 99 7.37 11.23 1.12
C LEU A 99 8.24 12.32 1.76
N THR A 100 8.67 12.14 3.01
CA THR A 100 9.43 13.15 3.77
C THR A 100 10.73 13.60 3.11
N THR A 101 11.37 12.74 2.31
CA THR A 101 12.62 13.07 1.62
C THR A 101 12.42 13.70 0.23
N LEU A 102 11.18 13.90 -0.21
CA LEU A 102 10.87 14.58 -1.48
C LEU A 102 10.77 16.09 -1.23
N GLY A 103 11.10 16.88 -2.26
CA GLY A 103 10.88 18.33 -2.24
C GLY A 103 9.39 18.69 -2.15
N HIS A 104 9.08 19.91 -1.69
CA HIS A 104 7.70 20.37 -1.48
C HIS A 104 6.81 20.19 -2.72
N GLU A 105 7.28 20.61 -3.89
CA GLU A 105 6.54 20.51 -5.15
C GLU A 105 6.25 19.05 -5.57
N ALA A 106 7.23 18.15 -5.38
CA ALA A 106 7.05 16.74 -5.69
C ALA A 106 6.08 16.06 -4.72
N ARG A 107 5.98 16.54 -3.48
CA ARG A 107 5.03 16.03 -2.48
C ARG A 107 3.61 16.42 -2.84
N GLU A 108 3.37 17.68 -3.22
CA GLU A 108 2.05 18.15 -3.67
C GLU A 108 1.58 17.37 -4.90
N ARG A 109 2.46 17.17 -5.89
CA ARG A 109 2.17 16.32 -7.06
C ARG A 109 1.85 14.87 -6.68
N ALA A 110 2.56 14.31 -5.70
CA ALA A 110 2.29 12.95 -5.23
C ALA A 110 0.92 12.82 -4.57
N PHE A 111 0.47 13.82 -3.78
CA PHE A 111 -0.87 13.82 -3.19
C PHE A 111 -1.96 13.96 -4.25
N ALA A 112 -1.81 14.90 -5.18
CA ALA A 112 -2.74 15.03 -6.31
C ALA A 112 -2.87 13.73 -7.11
N GLN A 113 -1.75 13.02 -7.32
CA GLN A 113 -1.78 11.72 -7.99
C GLN A 113 -2.51 10.64 -7.19
N VAL A 114 -2.40 10.65 -5.86
CA VAL A 114 -3.17 9.71 -5.02
C VAL A 114 -4.66 10.01 -5.07
N ASP A 115 -5.05 11.28 -5.05
CA ASP A 115 -6.47 11.67 -5.16
C ASP A 115 -7.05 11.24 -6.52
N GLU A 116 -6.29 11.37 -7.60
CA GLU A 116 -6.67 10.84 -8.92
C GLU A 116 -6.82 9.32 -8.89
N LEU A 117 -5.84 8.59 -8.34
CA LEU A 117 -5.91 7.13 -8.22
C LEU A 117 -7.11 6.71 -7.37
N LEU A 118 -7.37 7.39 -6.26
CA LEU A 118 -8.50 7.08 -5.40
C LEU A 118 -9.82 7.26 -6.16
N ALA A 119 -9.98 8.35 -6.90
CA ALA A 119 -11.18 8.59 -7.71
C ALA A 119 -11.36 7.59 -8.87
N GLU A 120 -10.27 7.09 -9.46
CA GLU A 120 -10.30 6.12 -10.56
C GLU A 120 -10.57 4.68 -10.10
N TYR A 121 -10.07 4.31 -8.92
CA TYR A 121 -10.19 2.95 -8.38
C TYR A 121 -11.31 2.80 -7.34
N SER A 122 -12.05 3.87 -7.04
CA SER A 122 -13.28 3.85 -6.24
C SER A 122 -14.55 3.62 -7.07
N GLN A 123 -14.42 3.24 -8.34
CA GLN A 123 -15.56 2.92 -9.21
C GLN A 123 -15.28 1.63 -10.00
N TYR A 124 -16.22 0.69 -9.96
CA TYR A 124 -16.17 -0.51 -10.81
C TYR A 124 -17.11 -0.39 -12.02
N PRO A 125 -16.71 -0.79 -13.25
CA PRO A 125 -15.39 -1.29 -13.65
C PRO A 125 -14.30 -0.21 -13.62
N PHE A 126 -13.06 -0.59 -13.31
CA PHE A 126 -11.94 0.33 -13.20
C PHE A 126 -11.71 1.09 -14.52
N ALA A 127 -12.20 2.31 -14.60
CA ALA A 127 -12.10 3.14 -15.78
C ALA A 127 -11.04 4.22 -15.55
N ARG A 128 -9.77 3.86 -15.77
CA ARG A 128 -8.72 4.88 -15.78
C ARG A 128 -8.89 5.76 -17.03
N ARG A 129 -9.21 7.04 -16.83
CA ARG A 129 -9.16 8.01 -17.92
C ARG A 129 -7.70 8.13 -18.34
N THR A 130 -7.39 7.85 -19.61
CA THR A 130 -6.04 8.02 -20.16
C THR A 130 -5.61 9.47 -19.90
N GLY A 131 -4.76 9.67 -18.89
CA GLY A 131 -4.26 10.98 -18.53
C GLY A 131 -3.47 11.58 -19.70
N GLY A 132 -3.48 12.91 -19.81
CA GLY A 132 -2.76 13.63 -20.85
C GLY A 132 -1.24 13.37 -20.85
N PRO A 133 -0.49 13.90 -21.84
CA PRO A 133 0.92 13.57 -22.11
C PRO A 133 1.96 13.89 -21.00
N GLY A 134 1.54 14.23 -19.78
CA GLY A 134 2.38 14.41 -18.59
C GLY A 134 1.89 13.68 -17.33
N SER A 135 0.92 12.76 -17.44
CA SER A 135 0.37 12.04 -16.27
C SER A 135 1.38 11.08 -15.63
N ILE A 136 1.38 11.03 -14.30
CA ILE A 136 2.20 10.09 -13.55
C ILE A 136 1.56 8.69 -13.67
N GLY A 137 2.42 7.68 -13.82
CA GLY A 137 2.00 6.29 -13.99
C GLY A 137 1.12 6.03 -15.21
N ALA A 138 1.38 6.65 -16.36
CA ALA A 138 0.61 6.51 -17.60
C ALA A 138 0.36 5.05 -18.04
N ASN A 139 1.23 4.11 -17.64
CA ASN A 139 1.09 2.68 -17.95
C ASN A 139 0.20 1.90 -16.96
N LEU A 140 -0.11 2.40 -15.76
CA LEU A 140 -0.83 1.61 -14.75
C LEU A 140 -2.23 1.20 -15.23
N GLY A 141 -2.92 2.08 -15.98
CA GLY A 141 -4.27 1.78 -16.47
C GLY A 141 -4.29 0.54 -17.36
N GLN A 142 -3.36 0.48 -18.32
CA GLN A 142 -3.24 -0.68 -19.20
C GLN A 142 -2.81 -1.94 -18.44
N VAL A 143 -1.79 -1.83 -17.58
CA VAL A 143 -1.27 -2.98 -16.83
C VAL A 143 -2.32 -3.58 -15.90
N ILE A 144 -3.16 -2.75 -15.28
CA ILE A 144 -4.21 -3.24 -14.39
C ILE A 144 -5.37 -3.83 -15.18
N MET A 145 -5.73 -3.25 -16.34
CA MET A 145 -6.68 -3.90 -17.24
C MET A 145 -6.18 -5.28 -17.69
N ASP A 146 -4.88 -5.42 -17.98
CA ASP A 146 -4.29 -6.71 -18.32
C ASP A 146 -4.34 -7.70 -17.13
N GLU A 147 -4.04 -7.25 -15.91
CA GLU A 147 -4.17 -8.08 -14.69
C GLU A 147 -5.63 -8.53 -14.46
N VAL A 148 -6.60 -7.62 -14.62
CA VAL A 148 -8.03 -7.92 -14.45
C VAL A 148 -8.55 -8.85 -15.55
N ASN A 149 -8.14 -8.62 -16.80
CA ASN A 149 -8.50 -9.48 -17.94
C ASN A 149 -7.91 -10.88 -17.84
N THR A 150 -6.78 -11.04 -17.17
CA THR A 150 -6.17 -12.34 -16.89
C THR A 150 -6.95 -13.10 -15.81
N ALA A 151 -7.63 -12.39 -14.91
CA ALA A 151 -8.31 -12.94 -13.75
C ALA A 151 -9.84 -12.69 -13.78
N LYS A 152 -10.48 -12.95 -14.93
CA LYS A 152 -11.93 -12.77 -15.14
C LYS A 152 -12.80 -13.53 -14.13
N ASP A 153 -12.29 -14.63 -13.60
CA ASP A 153 -13.00 -15.46 -12.62
C ASP A 153 -13.15 -14.80 -11.24
N LYS A 154 -12.42 -13.69 -11.00
CA LYS A 154 -12.36 -12.97 -9.72
C LYS A 154 -13.02 -11.60 -9.75
N GLU A 155 -13.88 -11.34 -10.73
CA GLU A 155 -14.54 -10.05 -10.93
C GLU A 155 -15.26 -9.54 -9.67
N LEU A 156 -16.04 -10.41 -9.02
CA LEU A 156 -16.76 -10.10 -7.78
C LEU A 156 -15.82 -9.75 -6.60
N GLN A 157 -14.59 -10.26 -6.59
CA GLN A 157 -13.61 -9.92 -5.56
C GLN A 157 -13.01 -8.53 -5.79
N LEU A 158 -12.92 -8.12 -7.06
CA LEU A 158 -12.43 -6.79 -7.44
C LEU A 158 -13.43 -5.69 -7.10
N GLU A 159 -14.73 -5.99 -7.23
CA GLU A 159 -15.82 -5.10 -6.77
C GLU A 159 -15.71 -4.84 -5.25
N VAL A 160 -15.42 -5.86 -4.43
CA VAL A 160 -15.20 -5.65 -2.98
C VAL A 160 -13.95 -4.83 -2.69
N CYS A 161 -12.91 -4.95 -3.53
CA CYS A 161 -11.71 -4.12 -3.40
C CYS A 161 -11.98 -2.65 -3.73
N GLU A 162 -12.90 -2.36 -4.64
CA GLU A 162 -13.36 -0.99 -4.93
C GLU A 162 -14.09 -0.38 -3.73
N GLU A 163 -15.02 -1.12 -3.12
CA GLU A 163 -15.75 -0.64 -1.94
C GLU A 163 -14.81 -0.36 -0.74
N PHE A 164 -13.66 -1.03 -0.67
CA PHE A 164 -12.61 -0.73 0.31
C PHE A 164 -11.87 0.59 0.02
N VAL A 165 -11.72 0.97 -1.25
CA VAL A 165 -11.04 2.21 -1.66
C VAL A 165 -11.97 3.43 -1.52
N GLU A 166 -13.29 3.23 -1.66
CA GLU A 166 -14.29 4.29 -1.48
C GLU A 166 -14.45 4.75 -0.02
N ARG A 167 -14.27 3.84 0.94
CA ARG A 167 -14.54 4.07 2.38
C ARG A 167 -13.34 4.55 3.19
#